data_AF-A0A6F9AP60-F1
#
_entry.id   AF-A0A6F9AP60-F1
#
_cell.length_a   1.000
_cell.length_b   1.000
_cell.length_c   1.000
_cell.angle_alpha   90.00
_cell.angle_beta   90.00
_cell.angle_gamma   90.00
#
_symmetry.space_group_name_H-M   'P 1'
#
loop_
_entity.id
_entity.type
_entity.pdbx_description
1 polymer ?
#
loop_
_entity_poly.entity_id
_entity_poly.type
_entity_poly.pdbx_seq_one_letter_code
_entity_poly.pdbx_strand_id
1 'polypeptide(L)' 'MAAHCKVLVEVVDLNDNYPELTVTSLLDTVKEEAKMGTAIALVSVLDRDGGKNGRVKFR' A
#
# COMPACT_ATOMS: atom_id res chain seq x y z
N MET A 1 -18.78 48.22 -4.59
CA MET A 1 -17.51 47.83 -3.95
C MET A 1 -17.61 46.34 -3.65
N ALA A 2 -16.82 45.49 -4.32
CA ALA A 2 -16.80 44.06 -4.04
C ALA A 2 -15.67 43.77 -3.05
N ALA A 3 -15.98 43.06 -1.97
CA ALA A 3 -14.99 42.59 -1.02
C ALA A 3 -14.69 41.12 -1.30
N HIS A 4 -13.41 40.77 -1.40
CA HIS A 4 -12.95 39.39 -1.54
C HIS A 4 -12.23 38.96 -0.27
N CYS A 5 -12.51 37.74 0.17
CA CYS A 5 -11.85 37.08 1.31
C CYS A 5 -11.17 35.80 0.80
N LYS A 6 -10.01 35.48 1.37
CA LYS A 6 -9.30 34.23 1.08
C LYS A 6 -9.60 33.23 2.20
N VAL A 7 -10.14 32.07 1.83
CA VAL A 7 -10.33 30.95 2.74
C VAL A 7 -9.22 29.94 2.48
N LEU A 8 -8.53 29.52 3.54
CA LEU A 8 -7.60 28.39 3.48
C LEU A 8 -8.34 27.16 4.01
N VAL A 9 -8.30 26.08 3.24
CA VAL A 9 -8.85 24.78 3.64
C VAL A 9 -7.71 23.78 3.66
N GLU A 10 -7.49 23.17 4.82
CA GLU A 10 -6.52 22.10 5.01
C GLU A 10 -7.26 20.77 5.12
N VAL A 11 -6.91 19.82 4.28
CA VAL A 11 -7.47 18.46 4.33
C VAL A 11 -6.57 17.61 5.21
N VAL A 12 -7.16 16.98 6.22
CA VAL A 12 -6.46 16.03 7.09
C VAL A 12 -6.62 14.64 6.52
N ASP A 13 -5.49 13.96 6.33
CA ASP A 13 -5.45 12.55 5.93
C ASP A 13 -5.98 11.67 7.07
N LEU A 14 -7.01 10.89 6.78
CA LEU A 14 -7.57 9.88 7.68
C LEU A 14 -7.28 8.50 7.09
N ASN A 15 -7.20 7.49 7.96
CA ASN A 15 -6.94 6.12 7.52
C ASN A 15 -8.24 5.46 7.01
N ASP A 16 -8.70 5.90 5.84
CA ASP A 16 -9.95 5.45 5.23
C ASP A 16 -9.76 4.58 3.99
N ASN A 17 -8.52 4.40 3.52
CA ASN A 17 -8.21 3.41 2.50
C ASN A 17 -7.71 2.11 3.14
N TYR A 18 -8.23 0.99 2.63
CA TYR A 18 -7.74 -0.33 3.01
C TYR A 18 -6.59 -0.73 2.08
N PRO A 19 -5.53 -1.40 2.58
CA PRO A 19 -4.43 -1.87 1.76
C PRO A 19 -4.88 -2.83 0.64
N GLU A 20 -4.54 -2.51 -0.59
CA GLU A 20 -4.76 -3.37 -1.74
C GLU A 20 -3.58 -4.33 -1.92
N LEU A 21 -3.87 -5.64 -1.99
CA LEU A 21 -2.89 -6.71 -2.13
C LEU A 21 -2.82 -7.17 -3.58
N THR A 22 -1.63 -7.07 -4.19
CA THR A 22 -1.39 -7.50 -5.58
C THR A 22 -0.33 -8.58 -5.60
N VAL A 23 -0.69 -9.79 -6.04
CA VAL A 23 0.26 -10.88 -6.27
C VAL A 23 0.82 -10.73 -7.67
N THR A 24 2.08 -10.30 -7.77
CA THR A 24 2.75 -10.10 -9.06
C THR A 24 3.39 -11.36 -9.60
N SER A 25 3.72 -12.32 -8.73
CA SER A 25 4.20 -13.64 -9.13
C SER A 25 3.86 -14.66 -8.06
N LEU A 26 3.40 -15.83 -8.49
CA LEU A 26 3.15 -16.99 -7.63
C LEU A 26 3.66 -18.24 -8.33
N LEU A 27 4.51 -19.01 -7.65
CA LEU A 27 4.89 -20.34 -8.10
C LEU A 27 3.88 -21.35 -7.57
N ASP A 28 3.07 -21.92 -8.46
CA ASP A 28 2.08 -22.95 -8.11
C ASP A 28 2.74 -24.26 -7.63
N THR A 29 3.96 -24.53 -8.06
CA THR A 29 4.73 -25.72 -7.67
C THR A 29 6.18 -25.36 -7.35
N VAL A 30 6.72 -26.01 -6.31
CA VAL A 30 8.09 -25.85 -5.85
C VAL A 30 8.73 -27.23 -5.78
N LYS A 31 9.94 -27.37 -6.34
CA LYS A 31 10.68 -28.64 -6.30
C LYS A 31 11.10 -28.96 -4.86
N GLU A 32 11.07 -30.24 -4.50
CA GLU A 32 11.52 -30.70 -3.17
C GLU A 32 12.99 -30.40 -2.88
N GLU A 33 13.81 -30.28 -3.93
CA GLU A 33 15.23 -29.93 -3.86
C GLU A 33 15.47 -28.40 -3.78
N ALA A 34 14.41 -27.59 -3.68
CA ALA A 34 14.54 -26.14 -3.60
C ALA A 34 15.35 -25.72 -2.37
N LYS A 35 16.35 -24.86 -2.59
CA LYS A 35 17.24 -24.38 -1.53
C LYS A 35 16.49 -23.43 -0.60
N MET A 36 16.98 -23.35 0.64
CA MET A 36 16.52 -22.33 1.59
C MET A 36 16.70 -20.93 0.98
N GLY A 37 15.65 -20.10 1.08
CA GLY A 37 15.62 -18.76 0.49
C GLY A 37 15.12 -18.70 -0.97
N THR A 38 14.65 -19.81 -1.54
CA THR A 38 13.98 -19.77 -2.86
C THR A 38 12.72 -18.90 -2.77
N ALA A 39 12.66 -17.85 -3.58
CA ALA A 39 11.48 -16.99 -3.66
C ALA A 39 10.35 -17.73 -4.39
N ILE A 40 9.21 -17.88 -3.71
CA ILE A 40 8.05 -18.62 -4.22
C ILE A 40 6.90 -17.73 -4.66
N ALA A 41 6.88 -16.49 -4.18
CA ALA A 41 5.88 -15.51 -4.53
C ALA A 41 6.46 -14.10 -4.41
N LEU A 42 5.97 -13.20 -5.24
CA LEU A 42 6.18 -11.77 -5.12
C LEU A 42 4.81 -11.13 -4.87
N VAL A 43 4.72 -10.41 -3.76
CA VAL A 43 3.50 -9.78 -3.29
C VAL A 43 3.79 -8.30 -3.07
N SER A 44 2.96 -7.45 -3.65
CA SER A 44 2.98 -6.01 -3.47
C SER A 44 1.75 -5.58 -2.68
N VAL A 45 1.91 -4.59 -1.80
CA VAL A 45 0.79 -4.00 -1.08
C VAL A 45 0.81 -2.50 -1.28
N LEU A 46 -0.33 -1.95 -1.67
CA LEU A 46 -0.51 -0.53 -1.93
C LEU A 46 -1.64 0.00 -1.06
N ASP A 47 -1.34 1.01 -0.26
CA ASP A 47 -2.33 1.78 0.47
C ASP A 47 -2.26 3.23 -0.06
N ARG A 48 -3.43 3.81 -0.32
CA ARG A 48 -3.54 5.17 -0.90
C ARG A 48 -3.48 6.25 0.16
N ASP A 49 -3.54 5.89 1.44
CA ASP A 49 -3.47 6.83 2.53
C ASP A 49 -2.08 7.47 2.66
N GLY A 50 -2.06 8.71 3.14
CA GLY A 50 -0.84 9.48 3.32
C GLY A 50 0.03 9.03 4.50
N GLY A 51 1.34 9.20 4.36
CA GLY A 51 2.27 9.19 5.49
C GLY A 51 2.28 7.88 6.29
N LYS A 52 1.77 7.92 7.52
CA LYS A 52 1.75 6.75 8.42
C LYS A 52 0.60 5.79 8.13
N ASN A 53 -0.50 6.30 7.59
CA ASN A 53 -1.71 5.54 7.31
C ASN A 53 -1.44 4.57 6.15
N GLY A 54 -0.70 5.01 5.12
CA GLY A 54 -0.25 4.13 4.04
C GLY A 54 0.89 3.14 4.37
N ARG A 55 1.36 3.05 5.62
CA ARG A 55 2.46 2.13 5.99
C ARG A 55 1.92 0.77 6.37
N VAL A 56 2.01 -0.17 5.43
CA VAL A 56 1.56 -1.54 5.65
C VAL A 56 2.69 -2.41 6.21
N LYS A 57 2.34 -3.31 7.14
CA LYS A 57 3.27 -4.29 7.72
C LYS A 57 2.84 -5.70 7.33
N PHE A 58 3.77 -6.44 6.75
CA PHE A 58 3.64 -7.87 6.57
C PHE A 58 3.94 -8.58 7.91
N ARG A 59 3.12 -9.57 8.26
CA ARG A 59 3.33 -10.47 9.39
C ARG A 59 3.25 -11.91 8.92
#